data_AF-A0A6G6KBR6-F1
#
_entry.id   AF-A0A6G6KBR6-F1
#
_cell.length_a   1.000
_cell.length_b   1.000
_cell.length_c   1.000
_cell.angle_alpha   90.00
_cell.angle_beta   90.00
_cell.angle_gamma   90.00
#
_symmetry.space_group_name_H-M   'P 1'
#
loop_
_entity.id
_entity.type
_entity.pdbx_description
1 polymer ?
#
loop_
_entity_poly.entity_id
_entity_poly.type
_entity_poly.pdbx_seq_one_letter_code
_entity_poly.pdbx_strand_id
1 'polypeptide(L)'
;MSAKPTLPSLFPSLTTLYWNDRAFGRWAKACSFSLVVAAGMYWVTRPVPGALVTENTAFDAEIGKMVPPIAIAVAVVALVLLILRYLTVKKTLTQGTAIKGLVEDIEVYSREQDTDRTPGQKRSYVRTYWAILVYTFAGKERRVKLKLPNSGFVFGLAKGQETDLMVLESRPDKPFIRSVYLKRS
;
A
#
# COMPACT_ATOMS: atom_id res chain seq x y z
N MET A 1 -15.11 -7.57 -33.16
CA MET A 1 -13.82 -7.74 -32.45
C MET A 1 -14.07 -8.57 -31.21
N SER A 2 -13.75 -9.87 -31.26
CA SER A 2 -13.92 -10.78 -30.13
C SER A 2 -12.76 -10.58 -29.16
N ALA A 3 -13.03 -10.13 -27.93
CA ALA A 3 -12.01 -9.96 -26.92
C ALA A 3 -11.40 -11.33 -26.57
N LYS A 4 -10.09 -11.48 -26.78
CA LYS A 4 -9.35 -12.68 -26.35
C LYS A 4 -9.61 -12.88 -24.84
N PRO A 5 -10.05 -14.07 -24.40
CA PRO A 5 -10.19 -14.35 -22.97
C PRO A 5 -8.79 -14.30 -22.35
N THR A 6 -8.47 -13.17 -21.72
CA THR A 6 -7.28 -13.06 -20.88
C THR A 6 -7.46 -14.02 -19.71
N LEU A 7 -6.64 -15.07 -19.67
CA LEU A 7 -6.50 -15.95 -18.52
C LEU A 7 -6.39 -15.08 -17.25
N PRO A 8 -7.20 -15.34 -16.20
CA PRO A 8 -7.12 -14.57 -14.97
C PRO A 8 -5.68 -14.61 -14.47
N SER A 9 -5.06 -13.44 -14.35
CA SER A 9 -3.69 -13.34 -13.86
C SER A 9 -3.63 -13.98 -12.48
N LEU A 10 -2.89 -15.09 -12.34
CA LEU A 10 -2.68 -15.74 -11.04
C LEU A 10 -1.99 -14.82 -10.02
N PHE A 11 -1.39 -13.72 -10.50
CA PHE A 11 -0.61 -12.79 -9.69
C PHE A 11 -1.23 -11.39 -9.68
N PRO A 12 -1.23 -10.72 -8.51
CA PRO A 12 -1.58 -9.31 -8.44
C PRO A 12 -0.52 -8.49 -9.18
N SER A 13 -0.96 -7.58 -10.04
CA SER A 13 -0.04 -6.60 -10.66
C SER A 13 0.57 -5.70 -9.58
N LEU A 14 1.78 -5.19 -9.82
CA LEU A 14 2.41 -4.21 -8.91
C LEU A 14 1.53 -2.97 -8.70
N THR A 15 0.80 -2.56 -9.74
CA THR A 15 -0.18 -1.48 -9.69
C THR A 15 -1.33 -1.82 -8.75
N THR A 16 -1.87 -3.04 -8.81
CA THR A 16 -2.91 -3.51 -7.88
C THR A 16 -2.41 -3.49 -6.44
N LEU A 17 -1.20 -3.99 -6.19
CA LEU A 17 -0.57 -3.94 -4.88
C LEU A 17 -0.37 -2.51 -4.37
N TYR A 18 0.09 -1.61 -5.23
CA TYR A 18 0.28 -0.20 -4.89
C TYR A 18 -1.01 0.47 -4.38
N TRP A 19 -2.14 0.20 -5.03
CA TRP A 19 -3.43 0.78 -4.66
C TRP A 19 -4.13 0.05 -3.52
N ASN A 20 -4.02 -1.28 -3.47
CA ASN A 20 -4.81 -2.09 -2.54
C ASN A 20 -4.07 -2.44 -1.24
N ASP A 21 -2.74 -2.39 -1.22
CA ASP A 21 -1.92 -2.61 -0.04
C ASP A 21 -1.30 -1.31 0.46
N ARG A 22 -1.83 -0.78 1.56
CA ARG A 22 -1.34 0.48 2.15
C ARG A 22 0.10 0.43 2.63
N ALA A 23 0.59 -0.74 3.05
CA ALA A 23 1.99 -0.85 3.43
C ALA A 23 2.86 -0.75 2.18
N PHE A 24 2.51 -1.51 1.14
CA PHE A 24 3.20 -1.45 -0.15
C PHE A 24 3.20 -0.03 -0.73
N GLY A 25 2.04 0.63 -0.80
CA GLY A 25 1.93 2.00 -1.30
C GLY A 25 2.75 3.01 -0.48
N ARG A 26 2.82 2.88 0.85
CA ARG A 26 3.66 3.75 1.71
C ARG A 26 5.15 3.56 1.42
N TRP A 27 5.60 2.32 1.33
CA TRP A 27 7.02 2.03 1.04
C TRP A 27 7.41 2.44 -0.38
N ALA A 28 6.51 2.28 -1.36
CA ALA A 28 6.73 2.73 -2.73
C ALA A 28 6.88 4.26 -2.81
N LYS A 29 6.03 5.00 -2.09
CA LYS A 29 6.13 6.46 -1.99
C LYS A 29 7.41 6.90 -1.28
N ALA A 30 7.77 6.27 -0.16
CA ALA A 30 9.01 6.55 0.56
C ALA A 30 10.24 6.33 -0.33
N CYS A 31 10.32 5.18 -1.01
CA CYS A 31 11.39 4.86 -1.95
C CYS A 31 11.49 5.91 -3.06
N SER A 32 10.37 6.22 -3.71
CA SER A 32 10.34 7.19 -4.82
C SER A 32 10.73 8.60 -4.36
N PHE A 33 10.19 9.06 -3.22
CA PHE A 33 10.48 10.37 -2.67
C PHE A 33 11.96 10.50 -2.28
N SER A 34 12.51 9.49 -1.62
CA SER A 34 13.93 9.46 -1.26
C SER A 34 14.85 9.54 -2.48
N LEU A 35 14.52 8.84 -3.57
CA LEU A 35 15.30 8.93 -4.81
C LEU A 35 15.21 10.33 -5.45
N VAL A 36 14.02 10.95 -5.44
CA VAL A 36 13.84 12.33 -5.94
C VAL A 36 14.64 13.33 -5.10
N VAL A 37 14.63 13.20 -3.77
CA VAL A 37 15.44 14.04 -2.87
C VAL A 37 16.93 13.84 -3.14
N ALA A 38 17.41 12.60 -3.26
CA ALA A 38 18.80 12.32 -3.56
C ALA A 38 19.24 12.94 -4.90
N ALA A 39 18.43 12.77 -5.95
CA ALA A 39 18.71 13.33 -7.28
C ALA A 39 18.66 14.86 -7.28
N GLY A 40 17.67 15.46 -6.62
CA GLY A 40 17.51 16.91 -6.53
C GLY A 40 18.66 17.57 -5.76
N MET A 41 19.04 17.00 -4.62
CA MET A 41 20.18 17.51 -3.83
C MET A 41 21.49 17.33 -4.57
N TYR A 42 21.70 16.19 -5.22
CA TYR A 42 22.87 15.98 -6.06
C TYR A 42 22.94 16.99 -7.21
N TRP A 43 21.80 17.37 -7.80
CA TRP A 43 21.75 18.39 -8.85
C TRP A 43 22.03 19.79 -8.33
N VAL A 44 21.40 20.20 -7.23
CA VAL A 44 21.55 21.54 -6.62
C VAL A 44 22.96 21.78 -6.08
N THR A 45 23.64 20.74 -5.62
CA THR A 45 25.01 20.83 -5.10
C THR A 45 26.10 20.83 -6.18
N ARG A 46 25.74 20.72 -7.47
CA ARG A 46 26.72 20.85 -8.55
C ARG A 46 27.22 22.30 -8.65
N PRO A 47 28.54 22.53 -8.70
CA PRO A 47 29.07 23.88 -8.85
C PRO A 47 28.62 24.46 -10.20
N VAL A 48 27.96 25.62 -10.16
CA VAL A 48 27.61 26.39 -11.36
C VAL A 48 28.84 27.20 -11.80
N PRO A 49 29.33 27.03 -13.03
CA PRO A 49 30.49 27.77 -13.51
C PRO A 49 30.22 29.29 -13.47
N GLY A 50 31.06 30.06 -12.76
CA GLY A 50 30.99 31.53 -12.71
C GLY A 50 30.07 32.14 -11.66
N ALA A 51 29.44 31.35 -10.77
CA ALA A 51 28.65 31.89 -9.67
C ALA A 51 29.54 32.36 -8.49
N LEU A 52 29.25 33.54 -7.93
CA LEU A 52 29.90 34.04 -6.72
C LEU A 52 29.45 33.21 -5.51
N VAL A 53 30.41 32.64 -4.78
CA VAL A 53 30.15 31.85 -3.57
C VAL A 53 29.84 32.79 -2.41
N THR A 54 28.57 32.88 -2.00
CA THR A 54 28.14 33.65 -0.82
C THR A 54 28.47 32.90 0.48
N GLU A 55 29.13 33.56 1.45
CA GLU A 55 29.67 32.97 2.70
C GLU A 55 28.68 32.22 3.62
N ASN A 56 27.36 32.40 3.48
CA ASN A 56 26.35 31.65 4.25
C ASN A 56 26.25 30.16 3.84
N THR A 57 27.06 29.68 2.89
CA THR A 57 27.01 28.33 2.31
C THR A 57 27.63 27.21 3.17
N ALA A 58 28.30 27.50 4.30
CA ALA A 58 29.02 26.46 5.04
C ALA A 58 28.09 25.39 5.64
N PHE A 59 26.96 25.80 6.24
CA PHE A 59 25.94 24.88 6.76
C PHE A 59 25.21 24.12 5.64
N ASP A 60 24.86 24.82 4.55
CA ASP A 60 24.20 24.23 3.38
C ASP A 60 25.11 23.24 2.62
N ALA A 61 26.43 23.47 2.60
CA ALA A 61 27.39 22.61 1.91
C ALA A 61 27.66 21.30 2.66
N GLU A 62 27.69 21.32 4.00
CA GLU A 62 27.84 20.09 4.79
C GLU A 62 26.55 19.25 4.77
N ILE A 63 25.39 19.88 4.95
CA ILE A 63 24.10 19.19 4.85
C ILE A 63 23.89 18.64 3.44
N GLY A 64 24.22 19.42 2.41
CA GLY A 64 24.10 19.01 1.01
C GLY A 64 24.90 17.75 0.67
N LYS A 65 26.02 17.50 1.35
CA LYS A 65 26.83 16.28 1.19
C LYS A 65 26.25 15.07 1.92
N MET A 66 25.62 15.27 3.07
CA MET A 66 25.06 14.18 3.89
C MET A 66 23.65 13.74 3.45
N VAL A 67 22.85 14.63 2.86
CA VAL A 67 21.47 14.31 2.48
C VAL A 67 21.38 13.21 1.41
N PRO A 68 22.15 13.23 0.30
CA PRO A 68 22.09 12.18 -0.71
C PRO A 68 22.36 10.75 -0.18
N PRO A 69 23.42 10.46 0.59
CA PRO A 69 23.65 9.11 1.11
C PRO A 69 22.56 8.66 2.09
N ILE A 70 22.04 9.55 2.94
CA ILE A 70 20.92 9.23 3.84
C ILE A 70 19.67 8.90 3.03
N ALA A 71 19.35 9.70 2.02
CA ALA A 71 18.20 9.47 1.16
C ALA A 71 18.31 8.13 0.40
N ILE A 72 19.50 7.79 -0.11
CA ILE A 72 19.76 6.48 -0.73
C ILE A 72 19.56 5.35 0.27
N ALA A 73 20.07 5.47 1.50
CA ALA A 73 19.90 4.45 2.54
C ALA A 73 18.41 4.20 2.85
N VAL A 74 17.61 5.27 2.97
CA VAL A 74 16.16 5.16 3.16
C VAL A 74 15.49 4.48 1.96
N ALA A 75 15.90 4.81 0.74
CA ALA A 75 15.38 4.17 -0.47
C ALA A 75 15.66 2.66 -0.50
N VAL A 76 16.88 2.23 -0.13
CA VAL A 76 17.26 0.82 -0.05
C VAL A 76 16.40 0.07 0.98
N VAL A 77 16.23 0.63 2.18
CA VAL A 77 15.38 0.02 3.21
C VAL A 77 13.93 -0.11 2.73
N ALA A 78 13.37 0.95 2.14
CA ALA A 78 12.03 0.93 1.59
C ALA A 78 11.87 -0.12 0.46
N LEU A 79 12.89 -0.27 -0.40
CA LEU A 79 12.91 -1.28 -1.45
C LEU A 79 12.92 -2.71 -0.90
N VAL A 80 13.73 -2.99 0.12
CA VAL A 80 13.75 -4.29 0.80
C VAL A 80 12.37 -4.61 1.38
N LEU A 81 11.73 -3.65 2.05
CA LEU A 81 10.38 -3.82 2.61
C LEU A 81 9.32 -4.08 1.52
N LEU A 82 9.44 -3.44 0.35
CA LEU A 82 8.58 -3.71 -0.80
C LEU A 82 8.73 -5.14 -1.30
N ILE A 83 9.96 -5.61 -1.48
CA ILE A 83 10.26 -6.97 -1.94
C ILE A 83 9.72 -7.99 -0.95
N LEU A 84 10.00 -7.83 0.36
CA LEU A 84 9.50 -8.73 1.39
C LEU A 84 7.97 -8.78 1.42
N ARG A 85 7.31 -7.63 1.26
CA ARG A 85 5.85 -7.56 1.22
C ARG A 85 5.30 -8.23 -0.04
N TYR A 86 5.89 -7.98 -1.20
CA TYR A 86 5.52 -8.62 -2.46
C TYR A 86 5.65 -10.14 -2.38
N LEU A 87 6.78 -10.65 -1.89
CA LEU A 87 7.01 -12.09 -1.72
C LEU A 87 6.02 -12.71 -0.75
N THR A 88 5.66 -12.02 0.34
CA THR A 88 4.64 -12.49 1.29
C THR A 88 3.28 -12.63 0.63
N VAL A 89 2.83 -11.59 -0.09
CA VAL A 89 1.53 -11.63 -0.80
C VAL A 89 1.55 -12.71 -1.86
N LYS A 90 2.62 -12.79 -2.67
CA LYS A 90 2.79 -13.83 -3.67
C LYS A 90 2.70 -15.22 -3.05
N LYS A 91 3.47 -15.46 -1.97
CA LYS A 91 3.47 -16.74 -1.26
C LYS A 91 2.09 -17.13 -0.77
N THR A 92 1.35 -16.23 -0.12
CA THR A 92 0.00 -16.52 0.36
C THR A 92 -0.99 -16.76 -0.77
N LEU A 93 -0.87 -16.06 -1.91
CA LEU A 93 -1.77 -16.27 -3.05
C LEU A 93 -1.44 -17.54 -3.85
N THR A 94 -0.20 -18.03 -3.82
CA THR A 94 0.20 -19.24 -4.55
C THR A 94 0.14 -20.51 -3.71
N GLN A 95 0.55 -20.43 -2.45
CA GLN A 95 0.67 -21.58 -1.54
C GLN A 95 -0.40 -21.58 -0.45
N GLY A 96 -1.21 -20.52 -0.36
CA GLY A 96 -2.30 -20.46 0.60
C GLY A 96 -3.47 -21.33 0.17
N THR A 97 -4.17 -21.87 1.15
CA THR A 97 -5.39 -22.62 0.95
C THR A 97 -6.54 -21.64 0.76
N ALA A 98 -7.31 -21.84 -0.31
CA ALA A 98 -8.55 -21.09 -0.53
C ALA A 98 -9.64 -21.66 0.39
N ILE A 99 -10.20 -20.81 1.25
CA ILE A 99 -11.31 -21.16 2.13
C ILE A 99 -12.44 -20.14 1.98
N LYS A 100 -13.66 -20.58 2.29
CA LYS A 100 -14.81 -19.66 2.39
C LYS A 100 -14.81 -19.01 3.76
N GLY A 101 -14.97 -17.69 3.79
CA GLY A 101 -15.23 -16.92 4.99
C GLY A 101 -16.50 -16.11 4.85
N LEU A 102 -17.19 -15.89 5.96
CA LEU A 102 -18.37 -15.05 6.05
C LEU A 102 -17.95 -13.62 6.40
N VAL A 103 -18.48 -12.64 5.66
CA VAL A 103 -18.37 -11.23 6.03
C VAL A 103 -19.42 -10.95 7.11
N GLU A 104 -18.99 -10.92 8.37
CA GLU A 104 -19.88 -10.69 9.50
C GLU A 104 -20.35 -9.24 9.57
N ASP A 105 -19.44 -8.29 9.33
CA ASP A 105 -19.79 -6.87 9.31
C ASP A 105 -18.80 -6.03 8.48
N ILE A 106 -19.24 -4.84 8.09
CA ILE A 106 -18.40 -3.84 7.42
C ILE A 106 -18.53 -2.51 8.16
N GLU A 107 -17.50 -2.15 8.91
CA GLU A 107 -17.46 -0.89 9.64
C GLU A 107 -16.92 0.24 8.76
N VAL A 108 -17.50 1.43 8.90
CA VAL A 108 -17.07 2.65 8.22
C VAL A 108 -16.80 3.74 9.24
N TYR A 109 -15.55 4.19 9.31
CA TYR A 109 -15.15 5.35 10.10
C TYR A 109 -14.94 6.56 9.20
N SER A 110 -15.73 7.61 9.38
CA SER A 110 -15.55 8.90 8.71
C SER A 110 -14.87 9.89 9.64
N ARG A 111 -13.81 10.53 9.16
CA ARG A 111 -13.18 11.67 9.82
C ARG A 111 -13.29 12.90 8.92
N GLU A 112 -13.72 14.02 9.48
CA GLU A 112 -13.66 15.31 8.78
C GLU A 112 -12.21 15.77 8.68
N GLN A 113 -11.81 16.17 7.47
CA GLN A 113 -10.48 16.69 7.21
C GLN A 113 -10.57 18.22 7.25
N ASP A 114 -10.18 18.81 8.37
CA ASP A 114 -9.98 20.27 8.46
C ASP A 114 -8.83 20.60 7.51
N THR A 115 -9.19 21.09 6.33
CA THR A 115 -8.27 21.68 5.36
C THR A 115 -8.41 23.19 5.50
N ASP A 116 -7.31 23.93 5.43
CA ASP A 116 -7.22 25.37 5.74
C ASP A 116 -8.48 26.12 5.32
N ARG A 117 -9.16 26.68 6.33
CA ARG A 117 -10.54 27.18 6.24
C ARG A 117 -10.58 28.45 5.39
N THR A 118 -10.77 28.26 4.09
CA THR A 118 -11.17 29.35 3.20
C THR A 118 -12.71 29.46 3.22
N PRO A 119 -13.30 30.65 3.38
CA PRO A 119 -14.76 30.81 3.35
C PRO A 119 -15.34 30.27 2.03
N GLY A 120 -16.28 29.32 2.10
CA GLY A 120 -16.96 28.72 0.95
C GLY A 120 -16.47 27.33 0.51
N GLN A 121 -15.43 26.77 1.13
CA GLN A 121 -14.93 25.45 0.77
C GLN A 121 -15.77 24.31 1.39
N LYS A 122 -16.22 23.36 0.56
CA LYS A 122 -17.00 22.19 1.01
C LYS A 122 -16.15 21.30 1.94
N ARG A 123 -16.77 20.83 3.03
CA ARG A 123 -16.17 19.89 3.99
C ARG A 123 -15.70 18.62 3.27
N SER A 124 -14.44 18.25 3.46
CA SER A 124 -13.87 17.01 2.96
C SER A 124 -13.93 15.93 4.04
N TYR A 125 -14.35 14.71 3.67
CA TYR A 125 -14.45 13.57 4.59
C TYR A 125 -13.54 12.45 4.12
N VAL A 126 -12.69 11.96 5.02
CA VAL A 126 -11.87 10.76 4.80
C VAL A 126 -12.58 9.57 5.44
N ARG A 127 -12.92 8.57 4.63
CA ARG A 127 -13.57 7.33 5.08
C ARG A 127 -12.56 6.19 5.17
N THR A 128 -12.62 5.43 6.26
CA THR A 128 -11.84 4.22 6.48
C THR A 128 -12.77 3.04 6.65
N TYR A 129 -12.55 1.99 5.86
CA TYR A 129 -13.40 0.80 5.84
C TYR A 129 -12.67 -0.38 6.49
N TRP A 130 -13.39 -1.14 7.31
CA TRP A 130 -12.93 -2.39 7.90
C TRP A 130 -13.94 -3.50 7.64
N ALA A 131 -13.47 -4.69 7.31
CA ALA A 131 -14.29 -5.89 7.22
C ALA A 131 -13.99 -6.79 8.42
N ILE A 132 -15.04 -7.28 9.07
CA ILE A 132 -14.95 -8.33 10.08
C ILE A 132 -15.30 -9.64 9.40
N LEU A 133 -14.37 -10.58 9.42
CA LEU A 133 -14.47 -11.86 8.73
C LEU A 133 -14.47 -12.99 9.75
N VAL A 134 -15.34 -13.96 9.54
CA VAL A 134 -15.41 -15.20 10.30
C VAL A 134 -15.14 -16.37 9.35
N TYR A 135 -14.24 -17.27 9.71
CA TYR A 135 -13.90 -18.43 8.90
C TYR A 135 -13.35 -19.57 9.76
N THR A 136 -13.44 -20.79 9.25
CA THR A 136 -12.90 -21.98 9.91
C THR A 136 -11.63 -22.42 9.21
N PHE A 137 -10.55 -22.60 9.98
CA PHE A 137 -9.28 -23.11 9.47
C PHE A 137 -8.70 -24.13 10.44
N ALA A 138 -8.38 -25.33 9.93
CA ALA A 138 -7.91 -26.47 10.73
C ALA A 138 -8.82 -26.78 11.94
N GLY A 139 -10.14 -26.79 11.71
CA GLY A 139 -11.15 -27.09 12.74
C GLY A 139 -11.36 -25.99 13.79
N LYS A 140 -10.67 -24.84 13.68
CA LYS A 140 -10.84 -23.71 14.60
C LYS A 140 -11.52 -22.56 13.87
N GLU A 141 -12.59 -22.05 14.47
CA GLU A 141 -13.22 -20.80 14.04
C GLU A 141 -12.32 -19.62 14.40
N ARG A 142 -12.18 -18.68 13.47
CA ARG A 142 -11.37 -17.48 13.60
C ARG A 142 -12.17 -16.28 13.16
N ARG A 143 -12.02 -15.19 13.93
CA ARG A 143 -12.62 -13.89 13.65
C ARG A 143 -11.51 -12.85 13.49
N VAL A 144 -11.45 -12.20 12.33
CA VAL A 144 -10.40 -11.24 12.00
C VAL A 144 -10.98 -9.93 11.47
N LYS A 145 -10.45 -8.81 11.97
CA LYS A 145 -10.75 -7.47 11.47
C LYS A 145 -9.69 -7.03 10.47
N LEU A 146 -10.08 -6.89 9.21
CA LEU A 146 -9.19 -6.48 8.12
C LEU A 146 -9.52 -5.09 7.63
N LYS A 147 -8.48 -4.27 7.43
CA LYS A 147 -8.63 -2.96 6.82
C LYS A 147 -8.78 -3.10 5.31
N LEU A 148 -9.81 -2.48 4.73
CA LEU A 148 -10.01 -2.47 3.29
C LEU A 148 -9.35 -1.23 2.66
N PRO A 149 -8.83 -1.34 1.43
CA PRO A 149 -8.29 -0.19 0.71
C PRO A 149 -9.40 0.79 0.28
N ASN A 150 -10.55 0.25 -0.15
CA ASN A 150 -11.75 0.99 -0.57
C ASN A 150 -13.00 0.41 0.12
N SER A 151 -14.20 0.88 -0.25
CA SER A 151 -15.44 0.30 0.26
C SER A 151 -15.53 -1.19 -0.09
N GLY A 152 -16.12 -1.99 0.81
CA GLY A 152 -16.31 -3.42 0.59
C GLY A 152 -17.07 -3.74 -0.70
N PHE A 153 -18.00 -2.85 -1.09
CA PHE A 153 -18.77 -2.95 -2.33
C PHE A 153 -17.89 -3.09 -3.59
N VAL A 154 -16.77 -2.37 -3.67
CA VAL A 154 -15.83 -2.45 -4.81
C VAL A 154 -15.27 -3.87 -4.97
N PHE A 155 -15.18 -4.62 -3.88
CA PHE A 155 -14.65 -5.98 -3.83
C PHE A 155 -15.75 -7.04 -3.77
N GLY A 156 -17.02 -6.64 -3.95
CA GLY A 156 -18.18 -7.51 -3.82
C GLY A 156 -18.35 -8.08 -2.41
N LEU A 157 -17.93 -7.34 -1.38
CA LEU A 157 -18.11 -7.68 0.02
C LEU A 157 -19.38 -7.00 0.54
N ALA A 158 -20.31 -7.79 1.05
CA ALA A 158 -21.49 -7.33 1.77
C ALA A 158 -21.66 -8.13 3.06
N LYS A 159 -22.30 -7.53 4.06
CA LYS A 159 -22.63 -8.22 5.32
C LYS A 159 -23.47 -9.47 5.04
N GLY A 160 -23.12 -10.59 5.68
CA GLY A 160 -23.74 -11.89 5.49
C GLY A 160 -23.33 -12.62 4.21
N GLN A 161 -22.45 -12.03 3.39
CA GLN A 161 -22.01 -12.65 2.15
C GLN A 161 -20.75 -13.50 2.37
N GLU A 162 -20.66 -14.62 1.68
CA GLU A 162 -19.43 -15.40 1.60
C GLU A 162 -18.40 -14.75 0.68
N THR A 163 -17.14 -14.86 1.06
CA THR A 163 -16.00 -14.42 0.26
C THR A 163 -14.89 -15.47 0.28
N ASP A 164 -14.11 -15.49 -0.81
CA ASP A 164 -12.91 -16.30 -0.90
C ASP A 164 -11.77 -15.66 -0.11
N LEU A 165 -11.24 -16.41 0.85
CA LEU A 165 -10.05 -16.06 1.63
C LEU A 165 -8.90 -16.97 1.23
N MET A 166 -7.71 -16.39 1.10
CA MET A 166 -6.45 -17.10 0.94
C MET A 166 -5.73 -17.10 2.28
N VAL A 167 -5.55 -18.29 2.86
CA VAL A 167 -4.93 -18.47 4.18
C VAL A 167 -3.65 -19.27 4.05
N LEU A 168 -2.57 -18.73 4.60
CA LEU A 168 -1.30 -19.45 4.67
C LEU A 168 -1.23 -20.17 6.03
N GLU A 169 -0.90 -21.46 6.04
CA GLU A 169 -0.81 -22.28 7.26
C GLU A 169 0.12 -21.67 8.32
N SER A 170 1.24 -21.08 7.90
CA SER A 170 2.18 -20.41 8.81
C SER A 170 1.64 -19.12 9.44
N ARG A 171 0.57 -18.52 8.90
CA ARG A 171 -0.04 -17.27 9.36
C ARG A 171 -1.57 -17.29 9.20
N PRO A 172 -2.26 -18.14 9.96
CA PRO A 172 -3.69 -18.34 9.80
C PRO A 172 -4.51 -17.11 10.20
N ASP A 173 -3.96 -16.20 11.02
CA ASP A 173 -4.62 -14.97 11.50
C ASP A 173 -4.54 -13.78 10.53
N LYS A 174 -3.86 -13.94 9.39
CA LYS A 174 -3.71 -12.88 8.38
C LYS A 174 -4.22 -13.36 7.02
N PRO A 175 -5.52 -13.66 6.90
CA PRO A 175 -6.11 -14.06 5.63
C PRO A 175 -6.04 -12.90 4.63
N PHE A 176 -5.91 -13.22 3.34
CA PHE A 176 -6.10 -12.26 2.26
C PHE A 176 -7.44 -12.49 1.58
N ILE A 177 -8.20 -11.42 1.38
CA ILE A 177 -9.43 -11.45 0.60
C ILE A 177 -9.04 -11.54 -0.87
N ARG A 178 -9.42 -12.63 -1.54
CA ARG A 178 -8.97 -12.91 -2.92
C ARG A 178 -9.37 -11.79 -3.89
N SER A 179 -10.61 -11.29 -3.78
CA SER A 179 -11.14 -10.22 -4.62
C SER A 179 -10.44 -8.86 -4.45
N VAL A 180 -9.70 -8.66 -3.36
CA VAL A 180 -8.90 -7.45 -3.14
C VAL A 180 -7.60 -7.48 -3.96
N TYR A 181 -7.00 -8.66 -4.17
CA TYR A 181 -5.70 -8.77 -4.83
C TYR A 181 -5.79 -9.25 -6.28
N LEU A 182 -6.78 -10.09 -6.58
CA LEU A 182 -7.02 -10.60 -7.92
C LEU A 182 -8.27 -9.93 -8.49
N LYS A 183 -8.17 -9.35 -9.69
CA LYS A 183 -9.35 -8.81 -10.39
C LYS A 183 -10.38 -9.93 -10.53
N ARG A 184 -11.67 -9.58 -10.36
CA ARG A 184 -12.77 -10.43 -10.83
C ARG A 184 -12.58 -10.65 -12.32
N SER A 185 -12.34 -11.90 -12.72
CA SER A 185 -12.62 -12.39 -14.07
C SER A 185 -14.09 -12.74 -14.17
#